data_AF-A0A8T4NKR4-F1
#
_entry.id   AF-A0A8T4NKR4-F1
#
_cell.length_a   1.000
_cell.length_b   1.000
_cell.length_c   1.000
_cell.angle_alpha   90.00
_cell.angle_beta   90.00
_cell.angle_gamma   90.00
#
_symmetry.space_group_name_H-M   'P 1'
#
loop_
_entity.id
_entity.type
_entity.pdbx_description
1 polymer ?
#
loop_
_entity_poly.entity_id
_entity_poly.type
_entity_poly.pdbx_seq_one_letter_code
_entity_poly.pdbx_strand_id
1 'polypeptide(L)'
;MVLEIIQQYPKASIIIMGLVISFLVQLVNYFVLDKERLREVKAKQKSLQDEIKKHRDNPQKMMELNKEMMSHSMEMMRHSFKPMLITLVPLLFIFAFMRSEFVATPIAKSWLWYYIGASIVGSIIFRKMLKLP
;
A
#
# COMPACT_ATOMS: atom_id res chain seq x y z
N MET A 1 -17.81 15.40 -22.86
CA MET A 1 -18.18 14.02 -22.46
C MET A 1 -17.63 13.56 -21.10
N VAL A 2 -16.34 13.19 -20.93
CA VAL A 2 -15.89 12.61 -19.63
C VAL A 2 -15.84 13.65 -18.50
N LEU A 3 -15.39 14.87 -18.81
CA LEU A 3 -15.34 15.97 -17.84
C LEU A 3 -16.74 16.41 -17.39
N GLU A 4 -17.73 16.36 -18.27
CA GLU A 4 -19.14 16.63 -17.94
C GLU A 4 -19.69 15.62 -16.93
N ILE A 5 -19.36 14.33 -17.09
CA ILE A 5 -19.79 13.27 -16.16
C ILE A 5 -19.16 13.49 -14.77
N ILE A 6 -17.91 13.93 -14.71
CA ILE A 6 -17.22 14.26 -13.44
C ILE A 6 -17.93 15.42 -12.73
N GLN A 7 -18.36 16.44 -13.46
CA GLN A 7 -19.09 17.57 -12.89
C GLN A 7 -20.52 17.21 -12.48
N GLN A 8 -21.20 16.34 -13.24
CA GLN A 8 -22.57 15.92 -12.98
C GLN A 8 -22.67 14.90 -11.82
N TYR A 9 -21.73 13.96 -11.74
CA TYR A 9 -21.68 12.90 -10.72
C TYR A 9 -20.30 12.82 -10.06
N PRO A 10 -19.88 13.86 -9.32
CA PRO A 10 -18.52 13.95 -8.80
C PRO A 10 -18.19 12.83 -7.79
N LYS A 11 -19.15 12.44 -6.96
CA LYS A 11 -18.99 11.36 -5.97
C LYS A 11 -18.84 9.97 -6.61
N ALA A 12 -19.65 9.65 -7.62
CA ALA A 12 -19.55 8.35 -8.29
C ALA A 12 -18.26 8.27 -9.11
N SER A 13 -17.92 9.35 -9.82
CA SER A 13 -16.70 9.44 -10.64
C SER A 13 -15.44 9.23 -9.81
N ILE A 14 -15.33 9.88 -8.64
CA ILE A 14 -14.15 9.72 -7.78
C ILE A 14 -14.03 8.33 -7.16
N ILE A 15 -15.16 7.68 -6.83
CA ILE A 15 -15.16 6.31 -6.30
C ILE A 15 -14.70 5.33 -7.38
N ILE A 16 -15.25 5.43 -8.58
CA ILE A 16 -14.89 4.56 -9.71
C ILE A 16 -13.40 4.75 -10.04
N MET A 17 -12.92 5.98 -10.12
CA MET A 17 -11.49 6.26 -10.33
C MET A 17 -10.63 5.67 -9.22
N GLY A 18 -11.01 5.85 -7.95
CA GLY A 18 -10.29 5.27 -6.82
C GLY A 18 -10.17 3.74 -6.90
N LEU A 19 -11.25 3.06 -7.33
CA LEU A 19 -11.23 1.62 -7.54
C LEU A 19 -10.31 1.21 -8.69
N VAL A 20 -10.37 1.90 -9.84
CA VAL A 20 -9.51 1.62 -11.00
C VAL A 20 -8.04 1.85 -10.65
N ILE A 21 -7.72 2.97 -10.00
CA ILE A 21 -6.35 3.30 -9.58
C ILE A 21 -5.84 2.25 -8.59
N SER A 22 -6.66 1.90 -7.60
CA SER A 22 -6.33 0.86 -6.62
C SER A 22 -6.04 -0.48 -7.30
N PHE A 23 -6.84 -0.87 -8.29
CA PHE A 23 -6.62 -2.07 -9.08
C PHE A 23 -5.29 -2.02 -9.86
N LEU A 24 -4.98 -0.92 -10.54
CA LEU A 24 -3.73 -0.73 -11.26
C LEU A 24 -2.51 -0.80 -10.32
N VAL A 25 -2.59 -0.18 -9.14
CA VAL A 25 -1.55 -0.26 -8.12
C VAL A 25 -1.34 -1.71 -7.67
N GLN A 26 -2.40 -2.48 -7.45
CA GLN A 26 -2.25 -3.88 -7.09
C GLN A 26 -1.69 -4.73 -8.22
N LEU A 27 -1.98 -4.40 -9.48
CA LEU A 27 -1.40 -5.08 -10.63
C LEU A 27 0.11 -4.83 -10.70
N VAL A 28 0.55 -3.59 -10.51
CA VAL A 28 1.99 -3.27 -10.41
C VAL A 28 2.64 -4.04 -9.26
N ASN A 29 2.03 -4.03 -8.07
CA ASN A 29 2.53 -4.80 -6.94
C ASN A 29 2.58 -6.30 -7.25
N TYR A 30 1.63 -6.83 -8.01
CA TYR A 30 1.58 -8.25 -8.37
C TYR A 30 2.76 -8.69 -9.23
N PHE A 31 3.23 -7.82 -10.13
CA PHE A 31 4.37 -8.11 -11.01
C PHE A 31 5.72 -7.74 -10.38
N VAL A 32 5.78 -6.70 -9.56
CA VAL A 32 7.04 -6.16 -9.01
C VAL A 32 7.44 -6.83 -7.70
N LEU A 33 6.49 -7.30 -6.90
CA LEU A 33 6.76 -7.83 -5.57
C LEU A 33 7.23 -9.29 -5.64
N ASP A 34 8.38 -9.56 -5.04
CA ASP A 34 8.85 -10.91 -4.78
C ASP A 34 8.06 -11.54 -3.62
N LYS A 35 7.07 -12.35 -3.98
CA LYS A 35 6.11 -12.95 -3.05
C LYS A 35 6.75 -14.04 -2.20
N GLU A 36 7.71 -14.78 -2.75
CA GLU A 36 8.39 -15.86 -2.04
C GLU A 36 9.34 -15.27 -1.00
N ARG A 37 10.18 -14.31 -1.42
CA ARG A 37 11.12 -13.67 -0.49
C ARG A 37 10.41 -12.96 0.66
N LEU A 38 9.29 -12.29 0.39
CA LEU A 38 8.54 -11.61 1.44
C LEU A 38 7.94 -12.60 2.46
N ARG A 39 7.47 -13.77 2.00
CA ARG A 39 6.95 -14.81 2.88
C ARG A 39 8.05 -15.40 3.76
N GLU A 40 9.23 -15.66 3.19
CA GLU A 40 10.39 -16.14 3.94
C GLU A 40 10.83 -15.15 5.02
N VAL A 41 10.97 -13.87 4.67
CA VAL A 41 11.39 -12.83 5.62
C VAL A 41 10.35 -12.65 6.72
N LYS A 42 9.05 -12.69 6.41
CA LYS A 42 7.98 -12.68 7.42
C LYS A 42 8.02 -13.90 8.33
N ALA A 43 8.28 -15.09 7.80
CA ALA A 43 8.39 -16.32 8.59
C ALA A 43 9.58 -16.24 9.57
N LYS A 44 10.75 -15.76 9.10
CA LYS A 44 11.93 -15.54 9.95
C LYS A 44 11.70 -14.48 11.02
N GLN A 45 11.03 -13.37 10.70
CA GLN A 45 10.68 -12.39 11.72
C GLN A 45 9.78 -12.98 12.81
N LYS A 46 8.82 -13.84 12.44
CA LYS A 46 7.95 -14.51 13.41
C LYS A 46 8.74 -15.47 14.31
N SER A 47 9.65 -16.26 13.75
CA SER A 47 10.50 -17.16 14.55
C SER A 47 11.40 -16.38 15.50
N LEU A 48 12.03 -15.30 15.03
CA LEU A 48 12.85 -14.42 15.87
C LEU A 48 12.05 -13.76 16.99
N GLN A 49 10.83 -13.30 16.72
CA GLN A 49 9.95 -12.77 17.77
C GLN A 49 9.61 -13.82 18.83
N ASP A 50 9.42 -15.07 18.45
CA ASP A 50 9.15 -16.15 19.40
C ASP A 50 10.41 -16.54 20.19
N GLU A 51 11.60 -16.50 19.58
CA GLU A 51 12.87 -16.70 20.29
C GLU A 51 13.17 -15.58 21.30
N ILE A 52 12.90 -14.32 20.93
CA ILE A 52 12.99 -13.15 21.81
C ILE A 52 12.09 -13.35 23.03
N LYS A 53 10.85 -13.85 22.86
CA LYS A 53 9.96 -14.13 23.99
C LYS A 53 10.51 -15.22 24.92
N LYS A 54 11.24 -16.21 24.38
CA LYS A 54 11.83 -17.32 25.15
C LYS A 54 13.11 -16.93 25.91
N HIS A 55 13.82 -15.89 25.46
CA HIS A 55 15.13 -15.51 26.00
C HIS A 55 15.12 -14.19 26.77
N ARG A 56 13.95 -13.78 27.29
CA ARG A 56 13.77 -12.51 28.01
C ARG A 56 14.74 -12.30 29.17
N ASP A 57 15.15 -13.40 29.81
CA ASP A 57 16.04 -13.38 30.97
C ASP A 57 17.54 -13.27 30.59
N ASN A 58 17.87 -13.30 29.30
CA ASN A 58 19.23 -13.12 28.79
C ASN A 58 19.35 -11.84 27.94
N PRO A 59 19.74 -10.71 28.53
CA PRO A 59 19.86 -9.43 27.83
C PRO A 59 20.83 -9.45 26.64
N GLN A 60 21.92 -10.21 26.73
CA GLN A 60 22.91 -10.32 25.65
C GLN A 60 22.31 -11.04 24.45
N LYS A 61 21.63 -12.18 24.67
CA LYS A 61 20.97 -12.93 23.61
C LYS A 61 19.80 -12.16 22.99
N MET A 62 19.05 -11.44 23.82
CA MET A 62 18.00 -10.53 23.37
C MET A 62 18.53 -9.43 22.45
N MET A 63 19.70 -8.86 22.77
CA MET A 63 20.31 -7.83 21.93
C MET A 63 20.73 -8.40 20.56
N GLU A 64 21.29 -9.61 20.51
CA GLU A 64 21.61 -10.30 19.26
C GLU A 64 20.37 -10.53 18.40
N LEU A 65 19.32 -11.13 18.99
CA LEU A 65 18.08 -11.43 18.27
C LEU A 65 17.37 -10.17 17.78
N ASN A 66 17.42 -9.07 18.54
CA ASN A 66 16.90 -7.77 18.09
C ASN A 66 17.70 -7.18 16.93
N LYS A 67 19.04 -7.32 16.93
CA LYS A 67 19.87 -6.90 15.80
C LYS A 67 19.53 -7.70 14.54
N GLU A 68 19.35 -9.00 14.67
CA GLU A 68 18.93 -9.87 13.57
C GLU A 68 17.53 -9.51 13.06
N MET A 69 16.57 -9.27 13.96
CA MET A 69 15.23 -8.79 13.61
C MET A 69 15.26 -7.45 12.88
N MET A 70 16.14 -6.52 13.28
CA MET A 70 16.34 -5.25 12.59
C MET A 70 16.89 -5.46 11.18
N SER A 71 17.86 -6.37 11.00
CA SER A 71 18.43 -6.67 9.68
C SER A 71 17.36 -7.18 8.70
N HIS A 72 16.49 -8.08 9.14
CA HIS A 72 15.37 -8.58 8.34
C HIS A 72 14.28 -7.53 8.12
N SER A 73 14.07 -6.64 9.08
CA SER A 73 13.16 -5.49 8.90
C SER A 73 13.65 -4.54 7.82
N MET A 74 14.96 -4.26 7.79
CA MET A 74 15.58 -3.45 6.73
C MET A 74 15.49 -4.14 5.36
N GLU A 75 15.70 -5.45 5.32
CA GLU A 75 15.50 -6.25 4.11
C GLU A 75 14.05 -6.16 3.59
N MET A 76 13.06 -6.38 4.46
CA MET A 76 11.65 -6.24 4.12
C MET A 76 11.33 -4.84 3.61
N MET A 77 11.89 -3.82 4.26
CA MET A 77 11.72 -2.43 3.87
C MET A 77 12.25 -2.19 2.46
N ARG A 78 13.46 -2.68 2.13
CA ARG A 78 14.04 -2.59 0.78
C ARG A 78 13.18 -3.27 -0.28
N HIS A 79 12.67 -4.46 0.01
CA HIS A 79 11.74 -5.17 -0.90
C HIS A 79 10.41 -4.43 -1.08
N SER A 80 9.95 -3.71 -0.06
CA SER A 80 8.72 -2.91 -0.11
C SER A 80 8.93 -1.53 -0.75
N PHE A 81 10.14 -0.99 -0.70
CA PHE A 81 10.47 0.33 -1.24
C PHE A 81 10.46 0.37 -2.76
N LYS A 82 10.98 -0.66 -3.43
CA LYS A 82 11.00 -0.71 -4.90
C LYS A 82 9.59 -0.54 -5.50
N PRO A 83 8.58 -1.34 -5.12
CA PRO A 83 7.21 -1.14 -5.62
C PRO A 83 6.60 0.17 -5.12
N MET A 84 6.91 0.62 -3.90
CA MET A 84 6.44 1.91 -3.40
C MET A 84 6.90 3.08 -4.29
N LEU A 85 8.17 3.16 -4.66
CA LEU A 85 8.69 4.23 -5.52
C LEU A 85 8.09 4.17 -6.93
N ILE A 86 7.96 2.96 -7.49
CA ILE A 86 7.35 2.75 -8.81
C ILE A 86 5.88 3.19 -8.81
N THR A 87 5.15 2.95 -7.73
CA THR A 87 3.73 3.34 -7.61
C THR A 87 3.54 4.80 -7.20
N LEU A 88 4.50 5.40 -6.49
CA LEU A 88 4.42 6.79 -6.02
C LEU A 88 4.41 7.80 -7.16
N VAL A 89 5.26 7.61 -8.17
CA VAL A 89 5.35 8.55 -9.30
C VAL A 89 4.01 8.62 -10.06
N PRO A 90 3.41 7.52 -10.56
CA PRO A 90 2.08 7.53 -11.16
C PRO A 90 1.00 8.06 -10.23
N LEU A 91 1.05 7.70 -8.94
CA LEU A 91 0.08 8.15 -7.94
C LEU A 91 0.07 9.67 -7.80
N LEU A 92 1.24 10.32 -7.80
CA LEU A 92 1.34 11.79 -7.72
C LEU A 92 0.79 12.47 -8.97
N PHE A 93 1.06 11.93 -10.16
CA PHE A 93 0.49 12.45 -11.41
C PHE A 93 -1.05 12.37 -11.40
N ILE A 94 -1.59 11.21 -11.03
CA ILE A 94 -3.03 10.99 -10.93
C ILE A 94 -3.63 11.92 -9.87
N PHE A 95 -2.97 12.08 -8.73
CA PHE A 95 -3.42 12.98 -7.66
C PHE A 95 -3.48 14.43 -8.11
N ALA A 96 -2.47 14.91 -8.86
CA ALA A 96 -2.45 16.27 -9.40
C ALA A 96 -3.62 16.49 -10.38
N PHE A 97 -3.88 15.53 -11.26
CA PHE A 97 -5.02 15.56 -12.17
C PHE A 97 -6.36 15.54 -11.43
N MET A 98 -6.53 14.65 -10.45
CA MET A 98 -7.76 14.61 -9.66
C MET A 98 -8.00 15.93 -8.93
N ARG A 99 -6.94 16.56 -8.40
CA ARG A 99 -7.07 17.86 -7.77
C ARG A 99 -7.56 18.94 -8.75
N SER A 100 -7.06 18.98 -9.99
CA SER A 100 -7.54 19.99 -10.96
C SER A 100 -9.02 19.83 -11.27
N GLU A 101 -9.47 18.60 -11.48
CA GLU A 101 -10.86 18.33 -11.89
C GLU A 101 -11.87 18.48 -10.74
N PHE A 102 -11.52 18.05 -9.53
CA PHE A 102 -12.46 18.04 -8.40
C PHE A 102 -12.51 19.34 -7.60
N VAL A 103 -11.53 20.23 -7.73
CA VAL A 103 -11.55 21.56 -7.08
C VAL A 103 -12.69 22.45 -7.59
N ALA A 104 -13.14 22.26 -8.84
CA ALA A 104 -14.27 22.98 -9.42
C ALA A 104 -15.65 22.36 -9.08
N THR A 105 -15.71 21.32 -8.24
CA THR A 105 -16.95 20.58 -7.94
C THR A 105 -17.44 20.83 -6.51
N PRO A 106 -18.72 20.52 -6.19
CA PRO A 106 -19.25 20.63 -4.83
C PRO A 106 -18.50 19.82 -3.76
N ILE A 107 -17.67 18.84 -4.16
CA ILE A 107 -16.86 18.01 -3.25
C ILE A 107 -15.41 18.51 -3.11
N ALA A 108 -15.09 19.74 -3.54
CA ALA A 108 -13.73 20.29 -3.52
C ALA A 108 -13.00 20.21 -2.16
N LYS A 109 -13.72 20.20 -1.03
CA LYS A 109 -13.13 20.05 0.32
C LYS A 109 -13.05 18.60 0.82
N SER A 110 -13.80 17.69 0.21
CA SER A 110 -13.99 16.31 0.69
C SER A 110 -13.59 15.23 -0.31
N TRP A 111 -13.25 15.58 -1.55
CA TRP A 111 -12.86 14.65 -2.63
C TRP A 111 -11.76 13.69 -2.18
N LEU A 112 -10.77 14.20 -1.44
CA LEU A 112 -9.66 13.41 -0.91
C LEU A 112 -10.15 12.23 -0.06
N TRP A 113 -11.14 12.45 0.81
CA TRP A 113 -11.68 11.41 1.68
C TRP A 113 -12.44 10.35 0.91
N TYR A 114 -13.21 10.74 -0.12
CA TYR A 114 -13.89 9.78 -0.99
C TYR A 114 -12.89 8.93 -1.77
N TYR A 115 -11.83 9.55 -2.30
CA TYR A 115 -10.76 8.84 -3.01
C TYR A 115 -10.04 7.85 -2.09
N ILE A 116 -9.59 8.30 -0.91
CA ILE A 116 -8.88 7.46 0.05
C ILE A 116 -9.78 6.30 0.49
N GLY A 117 -11.04 6.58 0.85
CA GLY A 117 -11.99 5.55 1.28
C GLY A 117 -12.21 4.48 0.20
N ALA A 118 -12.52 4.88 -1.03
CA ALA A 118 -12.71 3.96 -2.15
C ALA A 118 -11.42 3.16 -2.46
N SER A 119 -10.27 3.83 -2.44
CA SER A 119 -8.98 3.21 -2.77
C SER A 119 -8.55 2.19 -1.71
N ILE A 120 -8.77 2.46 -0.42
CA ILE A 120 -8.49 1.53 0.67
C ILE A 120 -9.38 0.29 0.55
N VAL A 121 -10.69 0.48 0.40
CA VAL A 121 -11.65 -0.64 0.27
C VAL A 121 -11.30 -1.49 -0.96
N GLY A 122 -11.08 -0.86 -2.12
CA GLY A 122 -10.64 -1.55 -3.32
C GLY A 122 -9.31 -2.28 -3.11
N SER A 123 -8.36 -1.66 -2.43
CA SER A 123 -7.03 -2.21 -2.19
C SER A 123 -7.10 -3.50 -1.39
N ILE A 124 -7.94 -3.53 -0.35
CA ILE A 124 -8.18 -4.73 0.47
C ILE A 124 -8.79 -5.85 -0.38
N ILE A 125 -9.82 -5.53 -1.17
CA ILE A 125 -10.51 -6.50 -2.04
C ILE A 125 -9.55 -7.08 -3.08
N PHE A 126 -8.85 -6.23 -3.82
CA PHE A 126 -7.95 -6.64 -4.89
C PHE A 126 -6.70 -7.36 -4.36
N ARG A 127 -6.18 -6.96 -3.20
CA ARG A 127 -5.06 -7.65 -2.54
C ARG A 127 -5.44 -9.10 -2.22
N LYS A 128 -6.65 -9.31 -1.68
CA LYS A 128 -7.18 -10.65 -1.38
C LYS A 128 -7.41 -11.45 -2.66
N MET A 129 -7.99 -10.83 -3.69
CA MET A 129 -8.25 -11.46 -4.98
C MET A 129 -6.96 -11.92 -5.68
N LEU A 130 -5.92 -11.09 -5.67
CA LEU A 130 -4.63 -11.35 -6.33
C LEU A 130 -3.65 -12.16 -5.46
N LYS A 131 -4.09 -12.61 -4.27
CA LYS A 131 -3.29 -13.37 -3.29
C LYS A 131 -1.95 -12.72 -2.98
N LEU A 132 -1.95 -11.39 -2.91
CA LEU A 132 -0.76 -10.61 -2.59
C LEU A 132 -0.47 -10.72 -1.07
N PRO A 133 0.80 -10.94 -0.68
CA PRO A 133 1.20 -11.10 0.72
C PRO A 133 1.17 -9.79 1.53
#